data_AF-A0A968JSK9-F1
#
_entry.id   AF-A0A968JSK9-F1
#
_cell.length_a   1.000
_cell.length_b   1.000
_cell.length_c   1.000
_cell.angle_alpha   90.00
_cell.angle_beta   90.00
_cell.angle_gamma   90.00
#
_symmetry.space_group_name_H-M   'P 1'
#
loop_
_entity.id
_entity.type
_entity.pdbx_description
1 polymer ?
#
loop_
_entity_poly.entity_id
_entity_poly.type
_entity_poly.pdbx_seq_one_letter_code
_entity_poly.pdbx_strand_id
1 'polypeptide(L)'
;MFSEDHLKETIDSQKHEIFKQKKEITESIRYASYIQKALFPSPDLLKRIIPESFIFYRPKDIVSGDFFWVSKKRNEIILAVADCTGHGVPGAFMSILGITILSEVVNTACYSSAGSLLNQMRERVMKALNQTGEDFEQKDGIDMALCIINAENGKMEFSGAFNPAYVVKKDEFIELPCDKMPIGVAAEEEKSFSTHRIQLQPQDTVYLFSDGFVDQFGGQEGKKFKYKSFRNLFKGIHELSMEDQKNKLSIRLIHGKWIIHNWMTYLFWDFVFLFISNCFSSFFFLFFAKVSHDMKLKAFRIKNYRSIKDSGWQFLAYDNITALIGQNESGKTSVLEALRSFYEGIIHDDVLRSDMTFPIVSCTFELGNKNIFDFINRENISDGLTGILKEKNEVTLTREWKSNRLSALMITDDEVIDYYKNIDKRKEEIEQEVNQNIQETLQRAEIIFREIQVTEKEKYEASRITNEWFQKLELAKKKFAKAKRDDEKNAASRDMEICQETFNLKEQELSRIAQDYEEKKAQIQSISEKVNIAKKYNETLEAIKIAEENLGKTDALLQDAQHLYEICTNDREKRTAIQKVDFYRNEFTRAQEKL
;
A
#
# COMPACT_ATOMS: atom_id res chain seq x y z
N MET A 1 45.09 -28.47 6.30
CA MET A 1 44.79 -27.02 6.22
C MET A 1 43.77 -26.89 5.11
N PHE A 2 42.48 -26.79 5.42
CA PHE A 2 41.46 -26.59 4.38
C PHE A 2 41.72 -25.23 3.72
N SER A 3 41.74 -25.17 2.38
CA SER A 3 41.97 -23.91 1.65
C SER A 3 40.84 -22.93 1.92
N GLU A 4 41.15 -21.63 2.01
CA GLU A 4 40.14 -20.57 2.18
C GLU A 4 39.04 -20.63 1.13
N ASP A 5 39.36 -21.11 -0.07
CA ASP A 5 38.42 -21.26 -1.19
C ASP A 5 37.37 -22.34 -0.91
N HIS A 6 37.76 -23.47 -0.30
CA HIS A 6 36.80 -24.52 0.06
C HIS A 6 35.85 -24.06 1.19
N LEU A 7 36.36 -23.22 2.10
CA LEU A 7 35.54 -22.59 3.13
C LEU A 7 34.52 -21.60 2.53
N LYS A 8 34.94 -20.78 1.56
CA LYS A 8 34.05 -19.83 0.86
C LYS A 8 32.97 -20.55 0.06
N GLU A 9 33.31 -21.58 -0.71
CA GLU A 9 32.33 -22.37 -1.46
C GLU A 9 31.30 -23.04 -0.54
N THR A 10 31.74 -23.57 0.60
CA THR A 10 30.84 -24.17 1.60
C THR A 10 29.90 -23.11 2.20
N ILE A 11 30.41 -21.93 2.53
CA ILE A 11 29.61 -20.82 3.07
C ILE A 11 28.58 -20.33 2.05
N ASP A 12 28.97 -20.19 0.78
CA ASP A 12 28.06 -19.69 -0.25
C ASP A 12 26.98 -20.73 -0.61
N SER A 13 27.32 -22.02 -0.59
CA SER A 13 26.35 -23.11 -0.71
C SER A 13 25.33 -23.10 0.44
N GLN A 14 25.79 -22.99 1.69
CA GLN A 14 24.92 -22.91 2.86
C GLN A 14 24.03 -21.65 2.83
N LYS A 15 24.57 -20.50 2.42
CA LYS A 15 23.76 -19.27 2.23
C LYS A 15 22.68 -19.45 1.18
N HIS A 16 23.01 -20.11 0.07
CA HIS A 16 22.04 -20.37 -1.00
C HIS A 16 20.90 -21.27 -0.52
N GLU A 17 21.22 -22.33 0.23
CA GLU A 17 20.24 -23.23 0.81
C GLU A 17 19.34 -22.52 1.84
N ILE A 18 19.93 -21.72 2.74
CA ILE A 18 19.19 -20.89 3.70
C ILE A 18 18.25 -19.90 2.98
N PHE A 19 18.71 -19.27 1.90
CA PHE A 19 17.90 -18.32 1.15
C PHE A 19 16.71 -19.00 0.47
N LYS A 20 16.92 -20.19 -0.09
CA LYS A 20 15.86 -21.01 -0.68
C LYS A 20 14.81 -21.41 0.37
N GLN A 21 15.25 -21.94 1.52
CA GLN A 21 14.35 -22.31 2.62
C GLN A 21 13.57 -21.10 3.14
N LYS A 22 14.23 -19.95 3.31
CA LYS A 22 13.58 -18.70 3.74
C LYS A 22 12.50 -18.27 2.74
N LYS A 23 12.76 -18.38 1.45
CA LYS A 23 11.80 -18.04 0.39
C LYS A 23 10.56 -18.94 0.47
N GLU A 24 10.75 -20.25 0.54
CA GLU A 24 9.66 -21.23 0.64
C GLU A 24 8.79 -21.00 1.89
N ILE A 25 9.41 -20.77 3.05
CA ILE A 25 8.71 -20.44 4.30
C ILE A 25 7.92 -19.13 4.15
N THR A 26 8.53 -18.10 3.57
CA THR A 26 7.86 -16.79 3.38
C THR A 26 6.64 -16.91 2.47
N GLU A 27 6.75 -17.68 1.38
CA GLU A 27 5.63 -17.92 0.46
C GLU A 27 4.48 -18.68 1.15
N SER A 28 4.79 -19.67 2.00
CA SER A 28 3.80 -20.39 2.80
C SER A 28 3.07 -19.46 3.79
N ILE A 29 3.82 -18.59 4.49
CA ILE A 29 3.23 -17.63 5.43
C ILE A 29 2.37 -16.59 4.68
N ARG A 30 2.77 -16.15 3.47
CA ARG A 30 1.94 -15.28 2.63
C ARG A 30 0.63 -15.95 2.25
N TYR A 31 0.66 -17.23 1.89
CA TYR A 31 -0.56 -17.98 1.61
C TYR A 31 -1.48 -18.05 2.84
N ALA A 32 -0.92 -18.30 4.03
CA ALA A 32 -1.68 -18.26 5.28
C ALA A 32 -2.35 -16.89 5.53
N SER A 33 -1.70 -15.78 5.14
CA SER A 33 -2.30 -14.44 5.25
C SER A 33 -3.55 -14.25 4.39
N TYR A 34 -3.62 -14.90 3.22
CA TYR A 34 -4.80 -14.85 2.37
C TYR A 34 -5.96 -15.60 3.01
N ILE A 35 -5.68 -16.77 3.61
CA ILE A 35 -6.69 -17.53 4.37
C ILE A 35 -7.21 -16.69 5.54
N GLN A 36 -6.31 -16.09 6.32
CA GLN A 36 -6.68 -15.24 7.45
C GLN A 36 -7.54 -14.04 7.00
N LYS A 37 -7.12 -13.30 5.96
CA LYS A 37 -7.86 -12.13 5.45
C LYS A 37 -9.23 -12.50 4.89
N ALA A 38 -9.38 -13.69 4.30
CA ALA A 38 -10.67 -14.15 3.78
C ALA A 38 -11.71 -14.41 4.88
N LEU A 39 -11.27 -14.60 6.13
CA LEU A 39 -12.14 -14.77 7.29
C LEU A 39 -12.57 -13.44 7.91
N PHE A 40 -11.90 -12.33 7.57
CA PHE A 40 -12.28 -11.01 8.05
C PHE A 40 -13.49 -10.46 7.31
N PRO A 41 -14.35 -9.68 7.99
CA PRO A 41 -15.49 -9.04 7.33
C PRO A 41 -15.01 -8.03 6.28
N SER A 42 -15.68 -8.02 5.13
CA SER A 42 -15.33 -7.07 4.07
C SER A 42 -15.63 -5.63 4.49
N PRO A 43 -14.85 -4.63 4.02
CA PRO A 43 -15.14 -3.22 4.28
C PRO A 43 -16.56 -2.81 3.87
N ASP A 44 -17.08 -3.38 2.78
CA ASP A 44 -18.44 -3.14 2.31
C ASP A 44 -19.50 -3.69 3.28
N LEU A 45 -19.27 -4.88 3.84
CA LEU A 45 -20.16 -5.46 4.84
C LEU A 45 -20.20 -4.58 6.08
N LEU A 46 -19.04 -4.12 6.55
CA LEU A 46 -18.97 -3.23 7.71
C LEU A 46 -19.73 -1.93 7.46
N LYS A 47 -19.49 -1.24 6.34
CA LYS A 47 -20.19 0.01 5.99
C LYS A 47 -21.70 -0.18 5.82
N ARG A 48 -22.16 -1.36 5.39
CA ARG A 48 -23.60 -1.70 5.31
C ARG A 48 -24.23 -1.86 6.69
N ILE A 49 -23.51 -2.44 7.65
CA ILE A 49 -24.01 -2.66 9.02
C ILE A 49 -23.91 -1.37 9.84
N ILE A 50 -22.79 -0.67 9.72
CA ILE A 50 -22.45 0.56 10.45
C ILE A 50 -21.80 1.55 9.46
N PRO A 51 -22.58 2.46 8.84
CA PRO A 51 -22.04 3.38 7.84
C PRO A 51 -20.93 4.29 8.37
N GLU A 52 -21.08 4.81 9.59
CA GLU A 52 -20.10 5.64 10.28
C GLU A 52 -19.15 4.78 11.11
N SER A 53 -18.30 4.02 10.42
CA SER A 53 -17.28 3.15 11.03
C SER A 53 -16.01 3.08 10.21
N PHE A 54 -14.92 2.70 10.86
CA PHE A 54 -13.70 2.31 10.19
C PHE A 54 -12.95 1.22 10.96
N ILE A 55 -12.09 0.51 10.24
CA ILE A 55 -11.12 -0.42 10.80
C ILE A 55 -9.72 0.13 10.59
N PHE A 56 -8.92 0.16 11.65
CA PHE A 56 -7.49 0.38 11.56
C PHE A 56 -6.78 -0.94 11.89
N TYR A 57 -6.31 -1.64 10.84
CA TYR A 57 -5.62 -2.93 10.95
C TYR A 57 -4.20 -2.87 10.39
N ARG A 58 -3.20 -3.15 11.24
CA ARG A 58 -1.77 -3.11 10.88
C ARG A 58 -1.03 -4.25 11.58
N PRO A 59 -0.92 -5.43 10.93
CA PRO A 59 -0.18 -6.54 11.51
C PRO A 59 1.33 -6.26 11.52
N LYS A 60 2.04 -6.82 12.49
CA LYS A 60 3.51 -6.74 12.62
C LYS A 60 4.21 -7.52 11.52
N ASP A 61 3.81 -8.78 11.37
CA ASP A 61 4.36 -9.72 10.40
C ASP A 61 3.36 -9.92 9.24
N ILE A 62 3.60 -10.92 8.39
CA ILE A 62 2.72 -11.24 7.25
C ILE A 62 1.34 -11.74 7.72
N VAL A 63 1.29 -12.34 8.92
CA VAL A 63 0.09 -12.85 9.59
C VAL A 63 0.09 -12.41 11.05
N SER A 64 -1.09 -12.37 11.67
CA SER A 64 -1.31 -11.69 12.95
C SER A 64 -2.08 -12.53 13.96
N GLY A 65 -1.84 -12.33 15.26
CA GLY A 65 -2.69 -12.85 16.34
C GLY A 65 -4.02 -12.13 16.43
N ASP A 66 -4.03 -10.83 16.09
CA ASP A 66 -5.22 -10.00 16.16
C ASP A 66 -6.23 -10.31 15.06
N PHE A 67 -7.51 -10.18 15.42
CA PHE A 67 -8.62 -10.18 14.49
C PHE A 67 -9.75 -9.24 14.91
N PHE A 68 -10.55 -8.84 13.94
CA PHE A 68 -11.85 -8.21 14.15
C PHE A 68 -12.95 -9.09 13.60
N TRP A 69 -14.13 -8.95 14.18
CA TRP A 69 -15.30 -9.67 13.75
C TRP A 69 -16.55 -8.80 13.88
N VAL A 70 -17.45 -8.91 12.90
CA VAL A 70 -18.76 -8.26 12.93
C VAL A 70 -19.82 -9.23 12.41
N SER A 71 -20.97 -9.23 13.08
CA SER A 71 -22.17 -9.85 12.55
C SER A 71 -23.41 -9.08 12.95
N LYS A 72 -24.43 -9.11 12.09
CA LYS A 72 -25.74 -8.56 12.37
C LYS A 72 -26.75 -9.69 12.45
N LYS A 73 -27.37 -9.86 13.62
CA LYS A 73 -28.40 -10.87 13.88
C LYS A 73 -29.68 -10.15 14.30
N ARG A 74 -30.70 -10.16 13.44
CA ARG A 74 -31.96 -9.43 13.69
C ARG A 74 -31.70 -7.94 14.00
N ASN A 75 -31.95 -7.53 15.24
CA ASN A 75 -31.78 -6.18 15.74
C ASN A 75 -30.49 -5.99 16.55
N GLU A 76 -29.62 -6.99 16.59
CA GLU A 76 -28.36 -6.95 17.33
C GLU A 76 -27.18 -6.88 16.36
N ILE A 77 -26.27 -5.96 16.63
CA ILE A 77 -24.99 -5.83 15.94
C ILE A 77 -23.92 -6.25 16.94
N ILE A 78 -23.17 -7.28 16.60
CA ILE A 78 -22.15 -7.87 17.47
C ILE A 78 -20.80 -7.58 16.86
N LEU A 79 -19.88 -7.11 17.69
CA LEU A 79 -18.60 -6.59 17.27
C LEU A 79 -17.54 -7.08 18.24
N ALA A 80 -16.45 -7.60 17.71
CA ALA A 80 -15.32 -8.03 18.51
C ALA A 80 -14.02 -7.52 17.91
N VAL A 81 -13.12 -7.12 18.81
CA VAL A 81 -11.70 -6.93 18.53
C VAL A 81 -10.96 -7.82 19.49
N ALA A 82 -10.05 -8.64 18.97
CA ALA A 82 -9.32 -9.60 19.76
C ALA A 82 -7.84 -9.63 19.40
N ASP A 83 -7.04 -9.99 20.39
CA ASP A 83 -5.61 -10.28 20.31
C ASP A 83 -5.40 -11.70 20.86
N CYS A 84 -4.64 -12.51 20.15
CA CYS A 84 -4.38 -13.89 20.55
C CYS A 84 -2.98 -14.02 21.12
N THR A 85 -2.81 -14.95 22.06
CA THR A 85 -1.47 -15.26 22.57
C THR A 85 -0.53 -15.70 21.43
N GLY A 86 0.62 -15.04 21.33
CA GLY A 86 1.64 -15.28 20.31
C GLY A 86 1.51 -14.39 19.07
N HIS A 87 2.60 -14.28 18.30
CA HIS A 87 2.63 -13.46 17.07
C HIS A 87 3.10 -14.29 15.87
N GLY A 88 2.86 -13.79 14.66
CA GLY A 88 3.19 -14.51 13.43
C GLY A 88 2.34 -15.78 13.29
N VAL A 89 2.94 -16.90 12.88
CA VAL A 89 2.20 -18.12 12.50
C VAL A 89 1.37 -18.71 13.65
N PRO A 90 1.88 -18.89 14.89
CA PRO A 90 1.06 -19.41 16.00
C PRO A 90 -0.13 -18.51 16.33
N GLY A 91 0.07 -17.19 16.39
CA GLY A 91 -1.01 -16.22 16.61
C GLY A 91 -2.06 -16.29 15.50
N ALA A 92 -1.64 -16.45 14.24
CA ALA A 92 -2.55 -16.59 13.12
C ALA A 92 -3.46 -17.82 13.24
N PHE A 93 -2.95 -18.97 13.67
CA PHE A 93 -3.80 -20.14 13.93
C PHE A 93 -4.80 -19.89 15.06
N MET A 94 -4.38 -19.21 16.13
CA MET A 94 -5.28 -18.83 17.22
C MET A 94 -6.37 -17.86 16.77
N SER A 95 -6.05 -16.91 15.89
CA SER A 95 -7.04 -15.98 15.33
C SER A 95 -8.11 -16.71 14.50
N ILE A 96 -7.71 -17.68 13.68
CA ILE A 96 -8.63 -18.49 12.86
C ILE A 96 -9.54 -19.33 13.77
N LEU A 97 -8.97 -19.93 14.81
CA LEU A 97 -9.72 -20.67 15.83
C LEU A 97 -10.73 -19.77 16.54
N GLY A 98 -10.29 -18.58 16.97
CA GLY A 98 -11.12 -17.57 17.62
C GLY A 98 -12.29 -17.11 16.76
N ILE A 99 -12.04 -16.76 15.50
CA ILE A 99 -13.09 -16.36 14.53
C ILE A 99 -14.11 -17.48 14.32
N THR A 100 -13.62 -18.72 14.17
CA THR A 100 -14.47 -19.89 13.93
C THR A 100 -15.38 -20.17 15.12
N ILE A 101 -14.81 -20.22 16.33
CA ILE A 101 -15.57 -20.45 17.56
C ILE A 101 -16.54 -19.29 17.81
N LEU A 102 -16.12 -18.04 17.65
CA LEU A 102 -16.99 -16.87 17.84
C LEU A 102 -18.19 -16.91 16.89
N SER A 103 -17.94 -17.21 15.61
CA SER A 103 -18.99 -17.37 14.60
C SER A 103 -19.94 -18.51 14.96
N GLU A 104 -19.41 -19.64 15.46
CA GLU A 104 -20.22 -20.78 15.89
C GLU A 104 -21.08 -20.42 17.11
N VAL A 105 -20.51 -19.82 18.17
CA VAL A 105 -21.24 -19.42 19.38
C VAL A 105 -22.37 -18.45 19.04
N VAL A 106 -22.11 -17.44 18.20
CA VAL A 106 -23.12 -16.46 17.83
C VAL A 106 -24.27 -17.07 17.02
N ASN A 107 -23.96 -18.03 16.14
CA ASN A 107 -24.94 -18.61 15.22
C ASN A 107 -25.72 -19.80 15.82
N THR A 108 -25.07 -20.62 16.64
CA THR A 108 -25.65 -21.89 17.15
C THR A 108 -26.17 -21.80 18.58
N ALA A 109 -25.61 -20.92 19.41
CA ALA A 109 -25.98 -20.83 20.82
C ALA A 109 -26.91 -19.65 21.10
N CYS A 110 -27.77 -19.83 22.10
CA CYS A 110 -28.45 -18.72 22.74
C CYS A 110 -27.50 -18.09 23.75
N TYR A 111 -27.16 -16.82 23.58
CA TYR A 111 -26.47 -16.03 24.59
C TYR A 111 -27.47 -15.04 25.20
N SER A 112 -27.35 -14.82 26.52
CA SER A 112 -28.22 -13.91 27.27
C SER A 112 -27.61 -12.52 27.46
N SER A 113 -26.29 -12.40 27.29
CA SER A 113 -25.53 -11.15 27.41
C SER A 113 -24.13 -11.28 26.82
N ALA A 114 -23.43 -10.15 26.67
CA ALA A 114 -22.03 -10.13 26.21
C ALA A 114 -21.08 -11.01 27.05
N GLY A 115 -21.17 -10.96 28.38
CA GLY A 115 -20.34 -11.80 29.26
C GLY A 115 -20.69 -13.28 29.15
N SER A 116 -21.97 -13.64 28.99
CA SER A 116 -22.36 -15.03 28.74
C SER A 116 -21.78 -15.56 27.42
N LEU A 117 -21.68 -14.72 26.39
CA LEU A 117 -21.07 -15.07 25.12
C LEU A 117 -19.57 -15.35 25.29
N LEU A 118 -18.84 -14.50 26.01
CA LEU A 118 -17.42 -14.73 26.29
C LEU A 118 -17.17 -15.98 27.13
N ASN A 119 -18.05 -16.30 28.10
CA ASN A 119 -17.94 -17.54 28.87
C ASN A 119 -18.10 -18.78 27.96
N GLN A 120 -19.09 -18.78 27.06
CA GLN A 120 -19.27 -19.88 26.10
C GLN A 120 -18.10 -19.98 25.12
N MET A 121 -17.53 -18.85 24.72
CA MET A 121 -16.33 -18.83 23.89
C MET A 121 -15.15 -19.45 24.65
N ARG A 122 -14.94 -19.08 25.93
CA ARG A 122 -13.89 -19.66 26.79
C ARG A 122 -14.01 -21.18 26.87
N GLU A 123 -15.20 -21.69 27.19
CA GLU A 123 -15.43 -23.14 27.30
C GLU A 123 -15.06 -23.88 26.00
N ARG A 124 -15.42 -23.31 24.84
CA ARG A 124 -15.10 -23.90 23.54
C ARG A 124 -13.62 -23.80 23.18
N VAL A 125 -12.95 -22.69 23.52
CA VAL A 125 -11.50 -22.54 23.34
C VAL A 125 -10.74 -23.53 24.19
N MET A 126 -11.06 -23.63 25.49
CA MET A 126 -10.44 -24.60 26.41
C MET A 126 -10.62 -26.03 25.91
N LYS A 127 -11.84 -26.37 25.46
CA LYS A 127 -12.12 -27.69 24.89
C LYS A 127 -11.36 -27.96 23.58
N ALA A 128 -11.24 -26.97 22.70
CA ALA A 128 -10.52 -27.11 21.44
C ALA A 128 -9.00 -27.29 21.64
N LEU A 129 -8.45 -26.65 22.68
CA LEU A 129 -7.03 -26.73 23.04
C LEU A 129 -6.73 -27.82 24.08
N ASN A 130 -7.73 -28.58 24.52
CA ASN A 130 -7.62 -29.59 25.60
C ASN A 130 -6.97 -29.05 26.88
N GLN A 131 -7.28 -27.80 27.24
CA GLN A 131 -6.75 -27.19 28.45
C GLN A 131 -7.53 -27.67 29.67
N THR A 132 -6.83 -28.27 30.63
CA THR A 132 -7.37 -28.80 31.89
C THR A 132 -7.00 -27.95 33.10
N GLY A 133 -6.03 -27.03 32.96
CA GLY A 133 -5.60 -26.12 34.00
C GLY A 133 -4.41 -26.62 34.83
N GLU A 134 -3.74 -27.69 34.40
CA GLU A 134 -2.54 -28.22 35.05
C GLU A 134 -1.31 -27.32 34.83
N ASP A 135 -0.37 -27.31 35.79
CA ASP A 135 0.77 -26.37 35.85
C ASP A 135 1.74 -26.41 34.65
N PHE A 136 1.70 -27.48 33.84
CA PHE A 136 2.59 -27.71 32.69
C PHE A 136 1.91 -27.57 31.32
N GLU A 137 0.64 -27.15 31.25
CA GLU A 137 -0.07 -26.97 29.99
C GLU A 137 0.18 -25.62 29.31
N GLN A 138 0.03 -25.58 27.98
CA GLN A 138 0.03 -24.34 27.20
C GLN A 138 -1.18 -23.48 27.56
N LYS A 139 -0.91 -22.31 28.15
CA LYS A 139 -1.92 -21.31 28.56
C LYS A 139 -2.23 -20.31 27.43
N ASP A 140 -2.35 -20.80 26.20
CA ASP A 140 -2.73 -19.97 25.06
C ASP A 140 -4.18 -19.48 25.24
N GLY A 141 -4.39 -18.18 25.06
CA GLY A 141 -5.70 -17.56 25.26
C GLY A 141 -5.95 -16.42 24.28
N ILE A 142 -7.17 -15.88 24.34
CA ILE A 142 -7.61 -14.76 23.50
C ILE A 142 -8.06 -13.61 24.40
N ASP A 143 -7.47 -12.44 24.19
CA ASP A 143 -7.87 -11.18 24.78
C ASP A 143 -8.87 -10.53 23.84
N MET A 144 -10.02 -10.06 24.33
CA MET A 144 -11.10 -9.63 23.46
C MET A 144 -11.93 -8.53 24.09
N ALA A 145 -12.25 -7.51 23.30
CA ALA A 145 -13.28 -6.53 23.58
C ALA A 145 -14.52 -6.84 22.72
N LEU A 146 -15.63 -7.23 23.37
CA LEU A 146 -16.87 -7.63 22.70
C LEU A 146 -18.01 -6.65 23.03
N CYS A 147 -18.66 -6.13 21.99
CA CYS A 147 -19.86 -5.31 22.09
C CYS A 147 -21.06 -5.99 21.41
N ILE A 148 -22.24 -5.87 22.02
CA ILE A 148 -23.53 -6.21 21.44
C ILE A 148 -24.40 -4.96 21.48
N ILE A 149 -24.79 -4.45 20.32
CA ILE A 149 -25.57 -3.22 20.20
C ILE A 149 -26.95 -3.55 19.66
N ASN A 150 -27.98 -3.20 20.43
CA ASN A 150 -29.35 -3.25 19.96
C ASN A 150 -29.63 -2.03 19.07
N ALA A 151 -29.85 -2.30 17.78
CA ALA A 151 -30.11 -1.31 16.75
C ALA A 151 -31.46 -0.58 16.92
N GLU A 152 -32.45 -1.13 17.63
CA GLU A 152 -33.73 -0.43 17.78
C GLU A 152 -33.71 0.62 18.87
N ASN A 153 -33.03 0.33 19.99
CA ASN A 153 -33.07 1.18 21.17
C ASN A 153 -31.71 1.78 21.57
N GLY A 154 -30.63 1.48 20.83
CA GLY A 154 -29.29 2.02 21.09
C GLY A 154 -28.63 1.52 22.38
N LYS A 155 -29.17 0.47 23.02
CA LYS A 155 -28.52 -0.15 24.19
C LYS A 155 -27.33 -0.97 23.74
N MET A 156 -26.17 -0.69 24.32
CA MET A 156 -24.95 -1.47 24.14
C MET A 156 -24.65 -2.28 25.39
N GLU A 157 -24.39 -3.56 25.19
CA GLU A 157 -23.74 -4.44 26.17
C GLU A 157 -22.27 -4.61 25.78
N PHE A 158 -21.39 -4.56 26.77
CA PHE A 158 -19.95 -4.76 26.61
C PHE A 158 -19.44 -5.80 27.60
N SER A 159 -18.50 -6.62 27.16
CA SER A 159 -17.71 -7.51 28.00
C SER A 159 -16.29 -7.57 27.44
N GLY A 160 -15.29 -7.52 28.31
CA GLY A 160 -13.89 -7.51 27.90
C GLY A 160 -13.05 -8.55 28.66
N ALA A 161 -12.19 -9.27 27.94
CA ALA A 161 -11.10 -10.10 28.45
C ALA A 161 -9.79 -9.36 28.19
N PHE A 162 -9.16 -8.83 29.24
CA PHE A 162 -7.97 -7.94 29.23
C PHE A 162 -8.06 -6.64 28.41
N ASN A 163 -8.90 -6.57 27.38
CA ASN A 163 -9.07 -5.42 26.52
C ASN A 163 -10.29 -4.59 26.94
N PRO A 164 -10.11 -3.35 27.43
CA PRO A 164 -11.21 -2.44 27.71
C PRO A 164 -11.75 -1.80 26.43
N ALA A 165 -12.88 -1.11 26.53
CA ALA A 165 -13.42 -0.29 25.45
C ALA A 165 -13.60 1.16 25.91
N TYR A 166 -13.53 2.11 24.98
CA TYR A 166 -13.80 3.51 25.28
C TYR A 166 -15.08 3.99 24.61
N VAL A 167 -15.87 4.77 25.34
CA VAL A 167 -17.04 5.47 24.83
C VAL A 167 -16.81 6.95 25.04
N VAL A 168 -16.79 7.72 23.96
CA VAL A 168 -16.66 9.17 24.00
C VAL A 168 -18.00 9.78 23.62
N LYS A 169 -18.58 10.42 24.62
CA LYS A 169 -19.76 11.28 24.50
C LYS A 169 -19.28 12.72 24.42
N LYS A 170 -20.16 13.62 23.96
CA LYS A 170 -19.86 15.04 23.71
C LYS A 170 -18.95 15.73 24.73
N ASP A 171 -19.15 15.49 26.03
CA ASP A 171 -18.35 16.07 27.11
C ASP A 171 -17.74 15.02 28.07
N GLU A 172 -17.90 13.72 27.77
CA GLU A 172 -17.57 12.64 28.70
C GLU A 172 -16.79 11.52 28.02
N PHE A 173 -15.67 11.13 28.62
CA PHE A 173 -14.90 9.96 28.22
C PHE A 173 -15.12 8.85 29.24
N ILE A 174 -15.75 7.78 28.82
CA ILE A 174 -16.09 6.63 29.65
C ILE A 174 -15.19 5.46 29.22
N GLU A 175 -14.46 4.90 30.17
CA GLU A 175 -13.78 3.62 29.99
C GLU A 175 -14.66 2.50 30.54
N LEU A 176 -14.97 1.54 29.69
CA LEU A 176 -15.65 0.31 30.09
C LEU A 176 -14.58 -0.69 30.55
N PRO A 177 -14.58 -1.10 31.82
CA PRO A 177 -13.54 -1.97 32.35
C PRO A 177 -13.67 -3.39 31.79
N CYS A 178 -12.55 -4.11 31.80
CA CYS A 178 -12.44 -5.49 31.38
C CYS A 178 -12.12 -6.39 32.57
N ASP A 179 -12.44 -7.67 32.46
CA ASP A 179 -12.00 -8.68 33.40
C ASP A 179 -10.56 -9.07 33.08
N LYS A 180 -9.71 -9.14 34.11
CA LYS A 180 -8.28 -9.44 33.98
C LYS A 180 -8.02 -10.95 33.85
N MET A 181 -8.67 -11.56 32.88
CA MET A 181 -8.57 -12.99 32.58
C MET A 181 -8.80 -13.21 31.08
N PRO A 182 -8.11 -14.18 30.46
CA PRO A 182 -8.22 -14.43 29.04
C PRO A 182 -9.48 -15.26 28.72
N ILE A 183 -9.79 -15.37 27.43
CA ILE A 183 -10.64 -16.42 26.90
C ILE A 183 -9.77 -17.65 26.68
N GLY A 184 -9.68 -18.47 27.72
CA GLY A 184 -8.83 -19.65 27.86
C GLY A 184 -8.69 -19.99 29.35
N VAL A 185 -7.75 -20.84 29.72
CA VAL A 185 -7.43 -21.12 31.14
C VAL A 185 -6.85 -19.88 31.83
N ALA A 186 -7.35 -19.55 33.02
CA ALA A 186 -6.81 -18.50 33.88
C ALA A 186 -5.96 -19.09 35.02
N ALA A 187 -4.83 -18.46 35.34
CA ALA A 187 -3.86 -19.00 36.31
C ALA A 187 -4.24 -18.82 37.79
N GLU A 188 -5.20 -17.93 38.11
CA GLU A 188 -5.54 -17.58 39.50
C GLU A 188 -6.97 -17.98 39.89
N GLU A 189 -8.01 -17.54 39.16
CA GLU A 189 -9.41 -17.98 39.38
C GLU A 189 -10.24 -17.85 38.09
N GLU A 190 -11.05 -18.88 37.77
CA GLU A 190 -12.03 -18.83 36.69
C GLU A 190 -13.35 -18.22 37.18
N LYS A 191 -13.55 -16.92 36.90
CA LYS A 191 -14.82 -16.23 37.15
C LYS A 191 -15.59 -16.05 35.85
N SER A 192 -16.91 -15.88 35.97
CA SER A 192 -17.74 -15.48 34.84
C SER A 192 -17.40 -14.05 34.41
N PHE A 193 -17.32 -13.81 33.09
CA PHE A 193 -17.16 -12.46 32.55
C PHE A 193 -18.33 -11.54 32.91
N SER A 194 -18.00 -10.30 33.21
CA SER A 194 -18.93 -9.23 33.57
C SER A 194 -19.53 -8.54 32.34
N THR A 195 -20.81 -8.19 32.40
CA THR A 195 -21.49 -7.44 31.34
C THR A 195 -21.75 -6.01 31.80
N HIS A 196 -21.18 -5.04 31.10
CA HIS A 196 -21.49 -3.62 31.25
C HIS A 196 -22.59 -3.20 30.28
N ARG A 197 -23.55 -2.42 30.75
CA ARG A 197 -24.65 -1.91 29.93
C ARG A 197 -24.61 -0.40 29.88
N ILE A 198 -24.62 0.16 28.67
CA ILE A 198 -24.62 1.59 28.46
C ILE A 198 -25.64 1.97 27.39
N GLN A 199 -26.36 3.06 27.65
CA GLN A 199 -27.23 3.67 26.67
C GLN A 199 -26.40 4.61 25.81
N LEU A 200 -26.35 4.33 24.50
CA LEU A 200 -25.70 5.19 23.53
C LEU A 200 -26.71 6.21 22.99
N GLN A 201 -26.21 7.41 22.70
CA GLN A 201 -26.93 8.52 22.10
C GLN A 201 -26.40 8.80 20.68
N PRO A 202 -27.20 9.48 19.84
CA PRO A 202 -26.71 10.03 18.58
C PRO A 202 -25.40 10.79 18.77
N GLN A 203 -24.40 10.52 17.93
CA GLN A 203 -23.04 11.11 17.94
C GLN A 203 -22.06 10.54 18.99
N ASP A 204 -22.47 9.59 19.84
CA ASP A 204 -21.52 8.90 20.72
C ASP A 204 -20.56 8.03 19.90
N THR A 205 -19.27 8.10 20.20
CA THR A 205 -18.25 7.28 19.54
C THR A 205 -17.74 6.15 20.43
N VAL A 206 -17.79 4.92 19.94
CA VAL A 206 -17.25 3.73 20.62
C VAL A 206 -15.95 3.30 19.97
N TYR A 207 -14.93 3.01 20.78
CA TYR A 207 -13.60 2.58 20.39
C TYR A 207 -13.31 1.20 20.98
N LEU A 208 -13.16 0.19 20.12
CA LEU A 208 -12.64 -1.13 20.46
C LEU A 208 -11.21 -1.25 19.93
N PHE A 209 -10.30 -1.85 20.71
CA PHE A 209 -8.89 -1.93 20.35
C PHE A 209 -8.18 -3.11 21.02
N SER A 210 -7.10 -3.58 20.39
CA SER A 210 -6.08 -4.46 21.00
C SER A 210 -4.98 -3.64 21.70
N ASP A 211 -4.11 -4.31 22.45
CA ASP A 211 -3.15 -3.67 23.35
C ASP A 211 -1.96 -2.99 22.64
N GLY A 212 -1.65 -3.39 21.41
CA GLY A 212 -0.36 -3.02 20.83
C GLY A 212 -0.16 -1.52 20.65
N PHE A 213 -1.23 -0.70 20.52
CA PHE A 213 -1.09 0.71 20.11
C PHE A 213 -0.56 1.49 21.30
N VAL A 214 -1.01 1.05 22.47
CA VAL A 214 -0.57 1.49 23.78
C VAL A 214 0.86 1.05 24.03
N ASP A 215 1.24 -0.11 23.51
CA ASP A 215 2.53 -0.76 23.67
C ASP A 215 3.58 -0.37 22.63
N GLN A 216 3.20 0.38 21.60
CA GLN A 216 4.11 0.95 20.61
C GLN A 216 5.18 1.82 21.29
N PHE A 217 6.47 1.65 20.95
CA PHE A 217 7.58 2.50 21.39
C PHE A 217 7.95 3.51 20.29
N GLY A 218 8.45 4.67 20.71
CA GLY A 218 8.84 5.74 19.80
C GLY A 218 8.93 7.10 20.47
N GLY A 219 8.85 8.17 19.68
CA GLY A 219 9.19 9.52 20.11
C GLY A 219 10.70 9.72 20.25
N GLN A 220 11.13 10.90 20.71
CA GLN A 220 12.57 11.21 20.84
C GLN A 220 13.30 10.32 21.85
N GLU A 221 12.58 9.77 22.82
CA GLU A 221 13.13 8.96 23.91
C GLU A 221 12.82 7.46 23.78
N GLY A 222 12.17 7.03 22.70
CA GLY A 222 11.85 5.61 22.47
C GLY A 222 10.98 4.97 23.57
N LYS A 223 10.05 5.72 24.18
CA LYS A 223 9.19 5.25 25.27
C LYS A 223 7.89 4.66 24.72
N LYS A 224 7.22 3.78 25.49
CA LYS A 224 5.86 3.29 25.15
C LYS A 224 4.84 4.43 25.08
N PHE A 225 3.82 4.31 24.23
CA PHE A 225 2.77 5.31 24.05
C PHE A 225 1.88 5.48 25.30
N LYS A 226 1.57 4.36 25.98
CA LYS A 226 0.82 4.25 27.24
C LYS A 226 -0.64 4.72 27.16
N TYR A 227 -1.49 4.11 28.00
CA TYR A 227 -2.95 4.34 28.00
C TYR A 227 -3.32 5.82 28.24
N LYS A 228 -2.52 6.58 28.99
CA LYS A 228 -2.78 8.00 29.23
C LYS A 228 -2.76 8.83 27.93
N SER A 229 -1.73 8.64 27.09
CA SER A 229 -1.61 9.35 25.81
C SER A 229 -2.68 8.89 24.83
N PHE A 230 -3.03 7.62 24.89
CA PHE A 230 -4.06 6.99 24.07
C PHE A 230 -5.46 7.53 24.33
N ARG A 231 -5.84 7.68 25.60
CA ARG A 231 -7.09 8.35 25.98
C ARG A 231 -7.13 9.79 25.49
N ASN A 232 -6.03 10.53 25.64
CA ASN A 232 -5.95 11.93 25.19
C ASN A 232 -6.07 12.04 23.66
N LEU A 233 -5.54 11.06 22.91
CA LEU A 233 -5.69 11.02 21.46
C LEU A 233 -7.15 10.91 21.06
N PHE A 234 -7.90 9.95 21.62
CA PHE A 234 -9.33 9.79 21.30
C PHE A 234 -10.17 10.99 21.72
N LYS A 235 -9.90 11.56 22.90
CA LYS A 235 -10.51 12.84 23.29
C LYS A 235 -10.29 13.94 22.27
N GLY A 236 -9.13 13.98 21.60
CA GLY A 236 -8.80 15.02 20.63
C GLY A 236 -9.28 14.79 19.20
N ILE A 237 -9.69 13.56 18.84
CA ILE A 237 -10.09 13.24 17.46
C ILE A 237 -11.55 12.85 17.30
N HIS A 238 -12.28 12.56 18.38
CA HIS A 238 -13.65 12.01 18.31
C HIS A 238 -14.68 12.85 17.54
N GLU A 239 -14.50 14.17 17.45
CA GLU A 239 -15.39 15.06 16.69
C GLU A 239 -15.11 15.07 15.19
N LEU A 240 -13.98 14.50 14.75
CA LEU A 240 -13.61 14.42 13.34
C LEU A 240 -14.42 13.32 12.64
N SER A 241 -14.50 13.39 11.31
CA SER A 241 -15.10 12.31 10.52
C SER A 241 -14.35 10.98 10.75
N MET A 242 -15.03 9.86 10.56
CA MET A 242 -14.42 8.53 10.77
C MET A 242 -13.15 8.32 9.93
N GLU A 243 -13.13 8.84 8.69
CA GLU A 243 -11.93 8.78 7.84
C GLU A 243 -10.83 9.71 8.36
N ASP A 244 -11.16 10.91 8.83
CA ASP A 244 -10.17 11.84 9.42
C ASP A 244 -9.57 11.29 10.72
N GLN A 245 -10.38 10.60 11.55
CA GLN A 245 -9.90 9.92 12.75
C GLN A 245 -8.89 8.82 12.39
N LYS A 246 -9.20 8.01 11.38
CA LYS A 246 -8.31 6.99 10.84
C LYS A 246 -7.02 7.58 10.28
N ASN A 247 -7.11 8.69 9.53
CA ASN A 247 -5.95 9.41 8.99
C ASN A 247 -5.09 10.02 10.11
N LYS A 248 -5.70 10.58 11.16
CA LYS A 248 -4.98 11.07 12.34
C LYS A 248 -4.23 9.95 13.06
N LEU A 249 -4.85 8.77 13.21
CA LEU A 249 -4.20 7.60 13.81
C LEU A 249 -3.00 7.13 12.96
N SER A 250 -3.16 7.05 11.63
CA SER A 250 -2.10 6.65 10.71
C SER A 250 -0.93 7.63 10.73
N ILE A 251 -1.21 8.94 10.65
CA ILE A 251 -0.21 10.01 10.72
C ILE A 251 0.52 9.98 12.06
N ARG A 252 -0.19 9.76 13.17
CA ARG A 252 0.40 9.73 14.52
C ARG A 252 1.41 8.59 14.67
N LEU A 253 1.13 7.43 14.08
CA LEU A 253 2.06 6.30 14.04
C LEU A 253 3.25 6.55 13.10
N ILE A 254 3.03 7.18 11.93
CA ILE A 254 4.09 7.42 10.93
C ILE A 254 5.04 8.56 11.33
N HIS A 255 4.52 9.72 11.74
CA HIS A 255 5.32 10.95 11.88
C HIS A 255 6.13 11.06 13.18
N GLY A 256 5.76 10.35 14.25
CA GLY A 256 6.40 10.57 15.55
C GLY A 256 7.74 9.84 15.76
N LYS A 257 8.45 9.39 14.70
CA LYS A 257 9.57 8.43 14.82
C LYS A 257 9.17 7.17 15.64
N TRP A 258 7.91 6.75 15.56
CA TRP A 258 7.43 5.48 16.15
C TRP A 258 7.62 4.29 15.20
N ILE A 259 8.20 4.55 14.03
CA ILE A 259 8.75 3.56 13.10
C ILE A 259 10.18 3.99 12.82
N ILE A 260 11.16 3.36 13.47
CA ILE A 260 12.58 3.66 13.24
C ILE A 260 13.11 2.81 12.09
N HIS A 261 13.75 3.51 11.16
CA HIS A 261 14.69 3.01 10.18
C HIS A 261 15.71 2.01 10.76
N ASN A 262 15.93 0.94 10.00
CA ASN A 262 17.11 0.05 10.01
C ASN A 262 17.44 -0.74 11.28
N TRP A 263 17.37 -2.08 11.09
CA TRP A 263 18.22 -3.14 11.65
C TRP A 263 18.49 -3.10 13.17
N MET A 264 17.96 -4.11 13.86
CA MET A 264 18.13 -4.42 15.29
C MET A 264 17.32 -3.58 16.29
N THR A 265 16.01 -3.81 16.36
CA THR A 265 15.34 -4.19 17.63
C THR A 265 13.93 -4.71 17.32
N TYR A 266 13.69 -5.98 17.65
CA TYR A 266 12.41 -6.67 17.53
C TYR A 266 11.48 -6.25 18.67
N LEU A 267 10.25 -5.84 18.36
CA LEU A 267 9.01 -5.98 19.14
C LEU A 267 8.03 -4.87 18.74
N PHE A 268 6.97 -5.17 17.99
CA PHE A 268 5.69 -4.44 18.04
C PHE A 268 4.55 -5.36 17.66
N TRP A 269 3.38 -5.12 18.23
CA TRP A 269 2.21 -6.00 18.26
C TRP A 269 1.27 -5.71 17.10
N ASP A 270 0.29 -6.59 16.89
CA ASP A 270 -0.75 -6.41 15.88
C ASP A 270 -1.76 -5.32 16.32
N PHE A 271 -2.48 -4.72 15.37
CA PHE A 271 -3.48 -3.68 15.64
C PHE A 271 -4.79 -4.02 15.02
N VAL A 272 -5.86 -3.98 15.80
CA VAL A 272 -7.23 -3.88 15.29
C VAL A 272 -7.95 -2.78 16.05
N PHE A 273 -8.63 -1.90 15.31
CA PHE A 273 -9.61 -1.01 15.91
C PHE A 273 -10.95 -1.10 15.19
N LEU A 274 -12.04 -0.94 15.94
CA LEU A 274 -13.37 -0.80 15.39
C LEU A 274 -14.08 0.39 16.02
N PHE A 275 -14.54 1.31 15.17
CA PHE A 275 -15.14 2.58 15.58
C PHE A 275 -16.61 2.63 15.19
N ILE A 276 -17.45 3.16 16.07
CA ILE A 276 -18.90 3.26 15.84
C ILE A 276 -19.35 4.62 16.32
N SER A 277 -19.86 5.47 15.42
CA SER A 277 -20.73 6.57 15.85
C SER A 277 -22.14 6.02 15.95
N ASN A 278 -22.73 6.04 17.14
CA ASN A 278 -24.11 5.60 17.28
C ASN A 278 -25.02 6.68 16.68
N CYS A 279 -25.68 6.38 15.58
CA CYS A 279 -26.70 7.21 14.94
C CYS A 279 -28.02 6.45 14.92
N PHE A 280 -28.51 6.00 16.09
CA PHE A 280 -29.85 5.45 16.22
C PHE A 280 -30.83 6.49 16.77
N SER A 281 -31.29 7.37 15.89
CA SER A 281 -32.64 7.91 15.99
C SER A 281 -33.25 8.01 14.58
N SER A 282 -34.36 7.28 14.38
CA SER A 282 -35.37 7.56 13.35
C SER A 282 -34.95 7.60 11.87
N PHE A 283 -33.82 7.01 11.49
CA PHE A 283 -33.34 7.06 10.10
C PHE A 283 -34.06 6.10 9.13
N PHE A 284 -34.81 5.11 9.63
CA PHE A 284 -35.55 4.18 8.76
C PHE A 284 -36.80 4.78 8.11
N PHE A 285 -37.27 5.95 8.57
CA PHE A 285 -38.43 6.65 7.99
C PHE A 285 -38.12 8.07 7.50
N LEU A 286 -36.97 8.66 7.91
CA LEU A 286 -36.57 10.02 7.50
C LEU A 286 -35.49 10.07 6.41
N PHE A 287 -34.82 8.96 6.08
CA PHE A 287 -33.85 8.95 4.98
C PHE A 287 -34.52 8.95 3.60
N PHE A 288 -35.79 8.54 3.50
CA PHE A 288 -36.59 8.68 2.27
C PHE A 288 -37.23 10.06 2.09
N ALA A 289 -37.03 11.01 3.01
CA ALA A 289 -37.58 12.35 2.91
C ALA A 289 -36.54 13.48 2.79
N LYS A 290 -35.23 13.18 2.76
CA LYS A 290 -34.19 14.23 2.68
C LYS A 290 -32.97 13.93 1.79
N VAL A 291 -33.04 12.89 0.95
CA VAL A 291 -32.16 12.73 -0.23
C VAL A 291 -33.02 12.69 -1.49
N SER A 292 -33.64 13.81 -1.75
CA SER A 292 -34.27 14.18 -3.01
C SER A 292 -34.17 15.69 -2.97
N HIS A 293 -33.35 16.30 -3.82
CA HIS A 293 -33.50 17.65 -4.39
C HIS A 293 -32.22 18.22 -5.02
N ASP A 294 -31.03 17.61 -4.87
CA ASP A 294 -29.79 18.31 -5.30
C ASP A 294 -29.16 17.87 -6.64
N MET A 295 -29.57 16.74 -7.23
CA MET A 295 -29.11 16.33 -8.57
C MET A 295 -30.30 15.93 -9.45
N LYS A 296 -30.42 16.55 -10.63
CA LYS A 296 -31.46 16.24 -11.62
C LYS A 296 -30.84 15.67 -12.87
N LEU A 297 -31.36 14.55 -13.37
CA LEU A 297 -30.96 14.04 -14.67
C LEU A 297 -31.45 15.04 -15.74
N LYS A 298 -30.52 15.57 -16.54
CA LYS A 298 -30.79 16.56 -17.58
C LYS A 298 -30.77 15.93 -18.97
N ALA A 299 -29.84 15.02 -19.21
CA ALA A 299 -29.71 14.34 -20.49
C ALA A 299 -29.14 12.93 -20.35
N PHE A 300 -29.36 12.09 -21.35
CA PHE A 300 -28.73 10.77 -21.43
C PHE A 300 -28.38 10.39 -22.87
N ARG A 301 -27.44 9.47 -23.03
CA ARG A 301 -27.08 8.82 -24.29
C ARG A 301 -26.81 7.34 -24.05
N ILE A 302 -27.42 6.48 -24.84
CA ILE A 302 -27.30 5.03 -24.75
C ILE A 302 -26.72 4.52 -26.07
N LYS A 303 -25.66 3.72 -25.98
CA LYS A 303 -25.07 3.00 -27.11
C LYS A 303 -25.05 1.52 -26.82
N ASN A 304 -25.16 0.74 -27.89
CA ASN A 304 -24.99 -0.71 -27.88
C ASN A 304 -25.87 -1.46 -26.86
N TYR A 305 -27.13 -1.07 -26.68
CA TYR A 305 -28.04 -1.67 -25.70
C TYR A 305 -29.29 -2.23 -26.40
N ARG A 306 -29.47 -3.56 -26.40
CA ARG A 306 -30.55 -4.26 -27.13
C ARG A 306 -30.68 -3.78 -28.57
N SER A 307 -31.81 -3.18 -28.95
CA SER A 307 -32.05 -2.65 -30.30
C SER A 307 -31.40 -1.28 -30.55
N ILE A 308 -30.90 -0.60 -29.51
CA ILE A 308 -30.33 0.75 -29.61
C ILE A 308 -28.88 0.65 -30.10
N LYS A 309 -28.58 1.29 -31.23
CA LYS A 309 -27.19 1.44 -31.72
C LYS A 309 -26.53 2.64 -31.06
N ASP A 310 -27.18 3.78 -31.18
CA ASP A 310 -26.84 5.03 -30.49
C ASP A 310 -28.13 5.85 -30.43
N SER A 311 -28.53 6.26 -29.24
CA SER A 311 -29.70 7.13 -29.06
C SER A 311 -29.39 8.58 -29.44
N GLY A 312 -28.12 8.95 -29.58
CA GLY A 312 -27.68 10.34 -29.46
C GLY A 312 -27.97 10.90 -28.06
N TRP A 313 -27.62 12.16 -27.84
CA TRP A 313 -28.00 12.85 -26.61
C TRP A 313 -29.49 13.18 -26.63
N GLN A 314 -30.21 12.68 -25.62
CA GLN A 314 -31.63 12.92 -25.39
C GLN A 314 -31.77 13.79 -24.13
N PHE A 315 -32.46 14.93 -24.28
CA PHE A 315 -32.63 15.90 -23.21
C PHE A 315 -33.99 15.74 -22.56
N LEU A 316 -34.02 15.73 -21.23
CA LEU A 316 -35.25 15.65 -20.45
C LEU A 316 -35.88 17.03 -20.32
N ALA A 317 -37.22 17.06 -20.21
CA ALA A 317 -37.96 18.30 -20.10
C ALA A 317 -37.78 18.92 -18.69
N TYR A 318 -37.67 20.25 -18.63
CA TYR A 318 -37.43 21.01 -17.40
C TYR A 318 -38.60 20.99 -16.40
N ASP A 319 -39.80 20.59 -16.84
CA ASP A 319 -41.05 20.60 -16.09
C ASP A 319 -41.35 19.26 -15.37
N ASN A 320 -40.36 18.38 -15.27
CA ASN A 320 -40.45 17.03 -14.69
C ASN A 320 -41.43 16.09 -15.42
N ILE A 321 -41.93 16.45 -16.60
CA ILE A 321 -42.82 15.60 -17.42
C ILE A 321 -42.10 15.27 -18.73
N THR A 322 -41.38 14.15 -18.76
CA THR A 322 -40.77 13.64 -19.99
C THR A 322 -41.64 12.58 -20.63
N ALA A 323 -42.10 12.84 -21.85
CA ALA A 323 -42.80 11.85 -22.68
C ALA A 323 -41.79 11.07 -23.55
N LEU A 324 -41.69 9.75 -23.35
CA LEU A 324 -40.92 8.86 -24.24
C LEU A 324 -41.77 8.48 -25.46
N ILE A 325 -41.49 9.09 -26.62
CA ILE A 325 -42.21 8.86 -27.87
C ILE A 325 -41.33 8.03 -28.81
N GLY A 326 -41.86 6.93 -29.32
CA GLY A 326 -41.17 5.99 -30.20
C GLY A 326 -42.17 5.07 -30.90
N GLN A 327 -41.81 4.54 -32.07
CA GLN A 327 -42.71 3.74 -32.91
C GLN A 327 -43.15 2.41 -32.26
N ASN A 328 -42.29 1.77 -31.46
CA ASN A 328 -42.55 0.47 -30.83
C ASN A 328 -42.31 0.53 -29.31
N GLU A 329 -43.08 -0.24 -28.53
CA GLU A 329 -42.96 -0.32 -27.05
C GLU A 329 -41.59 -0.84 -26.60
N SER A 330 -41.01 -1.79 -27.34
CA SER A 330 -39.69 -2.40 -27.04
C SER A 330 -38.57 -1.37 -26.95
N GLY A 331 -38.59 -0.30 -27.77
CA GLY A 331 -37.58 0.76 -27.73
C GLY A 331 -37.67 1.63 -26.47
N LYS A 332 -38.88 1.85 -25.94
CA LYS A 332 -39.11 2.65 -24.72
C LYS A 332 -38.67 1.88 -23.49
N THR A 333 -39.02 0.61 -23.41
CA THR A 333 -38.57 -0.30 -22.35
C THR A 333 -37.05 -0.41 -22.33
N SER A 334 -36.41 -0.54 -23.50
CA SER A 334 -34.94 -0.60 -23.61
C SER A 334 -34.24 0.65 -23.07
N VAL A 335 -34.83 1.84 -23.24
CA VAL A 335 -34.27 3.08 -22.67
C VAL A 335 -34.35 3.08 -21.15
N LEU A 336 -35.50 2.70 -20.58
CA LEU A 336 -35.69 2.65 -19.13
C LEU A 336 -34.80 1.57 -18.48
N GLU A 337 -34.68 0.41 -19.11
CA GLU A 337 -33.79 -0.66 -18.67
C GLU A 337 -32.32 -0.23 -18.76
N ALA A 338 -31.91 0.49 -19.80
CA ALA A 338 -30.54 0.99 -19.91
C ALA A 338 -30.20 2.01 -18.80
N LEU A 339 -31.12 2.93 -18.48
CA LEU A 339 -30.95 3.86 -17.36
C LEU A 339 -30.96 3.14 -16.00
N ARG A 340 -31.78 2.09 -15.87
CA ARG A 340 -31.78 1.22 -14.69
C ARG A 340 -30.46 0.46 -14.56
N SER A 341 -29.95 -0.14 -15.64
CA SER A 341 -28.64 -0.78 -15.68
C SER A 341 -27.52 0.20 -15.34
N PHE A 342 -27.59 1.45 -15.81
CA PHE A 342 -26.64 2.50 -15.44
C PHE A 342 -26.59 2.74 -13.92
N TYR A 343 -27.74 2.71 -13.25
CA TYR A 343 -27.85 2.83 -11.79
C TYR A 343 -27.37 1.57 -11.06
N GLU A 344 -27.84 0.39 -11.48
CA GLU A 344 -27.55 -0.90 -10.82
C GLU A 344 -26.13 -1.41 -11.09
N GLY A 345 -25.50 -0.97 -12.19
CA GLY A 345 -24.14 -1.37 -12.60
C GLY A 345 -24.05 -2.77 -13.19
N ILE A 346 -25.16 -3.49 -13.32
CA ILE A 346 -25.26 -4.88 -13.77
C ILE A 346 -26.04 -4.94 -15.09
N ILE A 347 -25.60 -5.82 -15.98
CA ILE A 347 -26.32 -6.14 -17.22
C ILE A 347 -26.48 -7.66 -17.36
N HIS A 348 -27.45 -8.08 -18.17
CA HIS A 348 -27.75 -9.48 -18.46
C HIS A 348 -27.43 -9.80 -19.93
N ASP A 349 -27.19 -11.07 -20.29
CA ASP A 349 -26.79 -11.44 -21.66
C ASP A 349 -27.81 -11.02 -22.73
N ASP A 350 -29.08 -10.90 -22.36
CA ASP A 350 -30.18 -10.47 -23.22
C ASP A 350 -30.17 -8.98 -23.57
N VAL A 351 -29.25 -8.19 -22.99
CA VAL A 351 -29.07 -6.77 -23.36
C VAL A 351 -27.99 -6.54 -24.41
N LEU A 352 -27.16 -7.55 -24.69
CA LEU A 352 -26.12 -7.45 -25.70
C LEU A 352 -26.73 -7.39 -27.10
N ARG A 353 -26.07 -6.65 -27.98
CA ARG A 353 -26.40 -6.63 -29.41
C ARG A 353 -25.96 -7.93 -30.08
N SER A 354 -26.46 -8.17 -31.29
CA SER A 354 -26.06 -9.32 -32.12
C SER A 354 -24.57 -9.38 -32.44
N ASP A 355 -23.87 -8.25 -32.33
CA ASP A 355 -22.42 -8.13 -32.51
C ASP A 355 -21.62 -8.33 -31.20
N MET A 356 -22.29 -8.73 -30.11
CA MET A 356 -21.73 -8.93 -28.77
C MET A 356 -21.04 -7.69 -28.20
N THR A 357 -21.35 -6.50 -28.71
CA THR A 357 -20.80 -5.26 -28.19
C THR A 357 -21.41 -4.93 -26.83
N PHE A 358 -20.56 -4.55 -25.87
CA PHE A 358 -21.02 -4.13 -24.55
C PHE A 358 -21.66 -2.74 -24.61
N PRO A 359 -22.70 -2.51 -23.79
CA PRO A 359 -23.40 -1.23 -23.74
C PRO A 359 -22.52 -0.12 -23.17
N ILE A 360 -22.85 1.12 -23.56
CA ILE A 360 -22.31 2.35 -22.96
C ILE A 360 -23.49 3.25 -22.66
N VAL A 361 -23.62 3.68 -21.40
CA VAL A 361 -24.70 4.58 -20.98
C VAL A 361 -24.09 5.81 -20.32
N SER A 362 -24.39 6.98 -20.88
CA SER A 362 -23.95 8.28 -20.39
C SER A 362 -25.15 9.07 -19.89
N CYS A 363 -25.00 9.72 -18.74
CA CYS A 363 -26.02 10.55 -18.10
C CYS A 363 -25.41 11.87 -17.65
N THR A 364 -26.04 12.98 -18.01
CA THR A 364 -25.68 14.34 -17.57
C THR A 364 -26.62 14.78 -16.47
N PHE A 365 -26.05 15.19 -15.34
CA PHE A 365 -26.77 15.63 -14.17
C PHE A 365 -26.53 17.12 -13.93
N GLU A 366 -27.61 17.85 -13.69
CA GLU A 366 -27.58 19.22 -13.18
C GLU A 366 -27.55 19.17 -11.65
N LEU A 367 -26.54 19.81 -11.08
CA LEU A 367 -26.35 20.05 -9.66
C LEU A 367 -27.00 21.39 -9.36
N GLY A 368 -27.94 21.45 -8.41
CA GLY A 368 -28.72 22.67 -8.14
C GLY A 368 -27.89 23.88 -7.69
N ASN A 369 -27.99 24.28 -6.40
CA ASN A 369 -27.20 25.39 -5.86
C ASN A 369 -25.82 24.95 -5.34
N LYS A 370 -25.37 23.75 -5.71
CA LYS A 370 -24.14 23.11 -5.23
C LYS A 370 -23.22 22.83 -6.41
N ASN A 371 -21.92 22.94 -6.19
CA ASN A 371 -20.93 22.71 -7.23
C ASN A 371 -20.48 21.24 -7.24
N ILE A 372 -19.90 20.76 -8.35
CA ILE A 372 -19.23 19.45 -8.38
C ILE A 372 -18.23 19.33 -7.23
N PHE A 373 -17.54 20.43 -6.93
CA PHE A 373 -16.56 20.54 -5.83
C PHE A 373 -17.10 20.15 -4.44
N ASP A 374 -18.41 20.26 -4.20
CA ASP A 374 -19.03 19.86 -2.92
C ASP A 374 -19.23 18.34 -2.79
N PHE A 375 -19.10 17.60 -3.89
CA PHE A 375 -19.35 16.16 -3.96
C PHE A 375 -18.08 15.31 -4.13
N ILE A 376 -16.91 15.92 -4.35
CA ILE A 376 -15.64 15.20 -4.58
C ILE A 376 -14.73 15.28 -3.33
N ASN A 377 -14.04 14.17 -3.04
CA ASN A 377 -13.04 14.09 -1.98
C ASN A 377 -11.84 15.03 -2.27
N ARG A 378 -11.51 15.89 -1.31
CA ARG A 378 -10.59 17.03 -1.46
C ARG A 378 -9.12 16.68 -1.35
N GLU A 379 -8.78 15.48 -0.86
CA GLU A 379 -7.39 15.16 -0.48
C GLU A 379 -6.43 14.99 -1.68
N ASN A 380 -6.92 14.85 -2.92
CA ASN A 380 -6.10 14.55 -4.11
C ASN A 380 -6.42 15.40 -5.35
N ILE A 381 -7.08 16.55 -5.20
CA ILE A 381 -7.43 17.42 -6.33
C ILE A 381 -6.37 18.54 -6.42
N SER A 382 -5.72 18.66 -7.58
CA SER A 382 -4.79 19.75 -7.83
C SER A 382 -5.50 21.12 -7.85
N ASP A 383 -4.77 22.19 -7.50
CA ASP A 383 -5.34 23.55 -7.44
C ASP A 383 -5.93 24.00 -8.80
N GLY A 384 -5.35 23.55 -9.91
CA GLY A 384 -5.85 23.84 -11.25
C GLY A 384 -7.19 23.16 -11.56
N LEU A 385 -7.37 21.90 -11.13
CA LEU A 385 -8.62 21.16 -11.29
C LEU A 385 -9.71 21.69 -10.34
N THR A 386 -9.30 22.19 -9.17
CA THR A 386 -10.18 22.85 -8.20
C THR A 386 -10.86 24.10 -8.76
N GLY A 387 -10.19 24.87 -9.62
CA GLY A 387 -10.80 26.02 -10.30
C GLY A 387 -11.91 25.60 -11.26
N ILE A 388 -11.61 24.63 -12.14
CA ILE A 388 -12.56 24.11 -13.15
C ILE A 388 -13.79 23.49 -12.47
N LEU A 389 -13.57 22.69 -11.41
CA LEU A 389 -14.65 22.01 -10.68
C LEU A 389 -15.50 22.93 -9.81
N LYS A 390 -15.08 24.19 -9.58
CA LYS A 390 -15.83 25.23 -8.86
C LYS A 390 -16.68 26.11 -9.79
N GLU A 391 -16.62 25.92 -11.09
CA GLU A 391 -17.44 26.67 -12.04
C GLU A 391 -18.53 25.80 -12.68
N LYS A 392 -18.57 24.50 -12.35
CA LYS A 392 -19.43 23.51 -12.99
C LYS A 392 -20.63 23.10 -12.14
N ASN A 393 -21.80 23.46 -12.65
CA ASN A 393 -23.09 23.01 -12.11
C ASN A 393 -23.64 21.78 -12.85
N GLU A 394 -22.90 21.23 -13.83
CA GLU A 394 -23.32 20.05 -14.58
C GLU A 394 -22.18 19.04 -14.65
N VAL A 395 -22.51 17.76 -14.47
CA VAL A 395 -21.55 16.65 -14.56
C VAL A 395 -22.07 15.56 -15.47
N THR A 396 -21.22 15.08 -16.37
CA THR A 396 -21.53 13.92 -17.21
C THR A 396 -20.82 12.68 -16.70
N LEU A 397 -21.61 11.64 -16.41
CA LEU A 397 -21.12 10.34 -15.98
C LEU A 397 -21.39 9.31 -17.06
N THR A 398 -20.37 8.54 -17.42
CA THR A 398 -20.49 7.44 -18.38
C THR A 398 -20.15 6.12 -17.70
N ARG A 399 -21.03 5.14 -17.88
CA ARG A 399 -20.80 3.76 -17.47
C ARG A 399 -20.55 2.89 -18.70
N GLU A 400 -19.44 2.16 -18.65
CA GLU A 400 -19.04 1.19 -19.68
C GLU A 400 -18.93 -0.20 -19.07
N TRP A 401 -19.43 -1.21 -19.77
CA TRP A 401 -19.36 -2.60 -19.32
C TRP A 401 -18.25 -3.34 -20.05
N LYS A 402 -17.52 -4.19 -19.32
CA LYS A 402 -16.55 -5.14 -19.87
C LYS A 402 -17.00 -6.59 -19.71
N SER A 403 -17.94 -6.83 -18.79
CA SER A 403 -18.66 -8.08 -18.62
C SER A 403 -20.00 -7.82 -17.92
N ASN A 404 -20.83 -8.85 -17.77
CA ASN A 404 -22.15 -8.73 -17.15
C ASN A 404 -22.16 -8.18 -15.72
N ARG A 405 -21.05 -8.36 -15.00
CA ARG A 405 -20.90 -7.92 -13.60
C ARG A 405 -19.78 -6.91 -13.39
N LEU A 406 -19.05 -6.54 -14.45
CA LEU A 406 -17.92 -5.64 -14.36
C LEU A 406 -18.19 -4.41 -15.24
N SER A 407 -18.44 -3.27 -14.58
CA SER A 407 -18.60 -1.97 -15.23
C SER A 407 -17.73 -0.90 -14.57
N ALA A 408 -17.26 0.03 -15.39
CA ALA A 408 -16.54 1.21 -14.95
C ALA A 408 -17.47 2.43 -15.03
N LEU A 409 -17.55 3.23 -13.98
CA LEU A 409 -18.25 4.51 -13.97
C LEU A 409 -17.19 5.63 -13.99
N MET A 410 -17.27 6.51 -14.98
CA MET A 410 -16.27 7.54 -15.24
C MET A 410 -16.94 8.90 -15.37
N ILE A 411 -16.25 9.96 -14.95
CA ILE A 411 -16.62 11.33 -15.28
C ILE A 411 -16.10 11.60 -16.69
N THR A 412 -16.99 11.90 -17.63
CA THR A 412 -16.65 12.16 -19.04
C THR A 412 -17.00 13.59 -19.41
N ASP A 413 -16.48 14.52 -18.63
CA ASP A 413 -16.56 15.94 -18.91
C ASP A 413 -15.30 16.38 -19.67
N ASP A 414 -15.49 16.99 -20.84
CA ASP A 414 -14.40 17.30 -21.77
C ASP A 414 -13.32 18.21 -21.16
N GLU A 415 -13.69 19.16 -20.28
CA GLU A 415 -12.73 20.06 -19.63
C GLU A 415 -11.92 19.35 -18.54
N VAL A 416 -12.54 18.42 -17.80
CA VAL A 416 -11.85 17.58 -16.82
C VAL A 416 -10.88 16.64 -17.54
N ILE A 417 -11.32 16.03 -18.63
CA ILE A 417 -10.49 15.17 -19.48
C ILE A 417 -9.29 15.94 -20.04
N ASP A 418 -9.52 17.15 -20.57
CA ASP A 418 -8.45 17.96 -21.16
C ASP A 418 -7.45 18.47 -20.12
N TYR A 419 -7.88 18.72 -18.88
CA TYR A 419 -6.97 19.00 -17.77
C TYR A 419 -5.99 17.84 -17.51
N TYR A 420 -6.50 16.61 -17.41
CA TYR A 420 -5.65 15.43 -17.22
C TYR A 420 -4.72 15.17 -18.41
N LYS A 421 -5.21 15.32 -19.65
CA LYS A 421 -4.35 15.24 -20.85
C LYS A 421 -3.21 16.26 -20.84
N ASN A 422 -3.46 17.48 -20.35
CA ASN A 422 -2.43 18.50 -20.23
C ASN A 422 -1.38 18.17 -19.15
N ILE A 423 -1.78 17.53 -18.05
CA ILE A 423 -0.84 17.01 -17.05
C ILE A 423 0.04 15.92 -17.66
N ASP A 424 -0.56 14.96 -18.36
CA ASP A 424 0.18 13.87 -18.99
C ASP A 424 1.19 14.39 -20.00
N LYS A 425 0.79 15.35 -20.83
CA LYS A 425 1.70 16.02 -21.77
C LYS A 425 2.87 16.71 -21.06
N ARG A 426 2.61 17.43 -19.96
CA ARG A 426 3.65 18.10 -19.19
C ARG A 426 4.59 17.10 -18.52
N LYS A 427 4.08 15.96 -18.08
CA LYS A 427 4.87 14.86 -17.54
C LYS A 427 5.81 14.29 -18.61
N GLU A 428 5.31 14.04 -19.81
CA GLU A 428 6.13 13.59 -20.95
C GLU A 428 7.24 14.59 -21.29
N GLU A 429 6.95 15.90 -21.30
CA GLU A 429 7.95 16.95 -21.54
C GLU A 429 9.06 16.94 -20.48
N ILE A 430 8.70 16.80 -19.20
CA ILE A 430 9.68 16.72 -18.09
C ILE A 430 10.51 15.44 -18.19
N GLU A 431 9.89 14.30 -18.49
CA GLU A 431 10.60 13.02 -18.66
C GLU A 431 11.62 13.10 -19.80
N GLN A 432 11.27 13.74 -20.92
CA GLN A 432 12.19 13.97 -22.03
C GLN A 432 13.39 14.84 -21.61
N GLU A 433 13.14 15.95 -20.90
CA GLU A 433 14.19 16.84 -20.41
C GLU A 433 15.13 16.12 -19.43
N VAL A 434 14.57 15.35 -18.48
CA VAL A 434 15.35 14.57 -17.51
C VAL A 434 16.21 13.52 -18.22
N ASN A 435 15.63 12.78 -19.16
CA ASN A 435 16.35 11.76 -19.92
C ASN A 435 17.50 12.37 -20.74
N GLN A 436 17.28 13.52 -21.37
CA GLN A 436 18.33 14.24 -22.08
C GLN A 436 19.47 14.65 -21.14
N ASN A 437 19.15 15.28 -20.01
CA ASN A 437 20.14 15.70 -19.02
C ASN A 437 20.97 14.53 -18.46
N ILE A 438 20.35 13.37 -18.27
CA ILE A 438 21.01 12.13 -17.83
C ILE A 438 22.00 11.64 -18.88
N GLN A 439 21.59 11.59 -20.15
CA GLN A 439 22.47 11.17 -21.25
C GLN A 439 23.67 12.10 -21.38
N GLU A 440 23.44 13.42 -21.36
CA GLU A 440 24.53 14.41 -21.41
C GLU A 440 25.50 14.27 -20.23
N THR A 441 24.99 14.02 -19.02
CA THR A 441 25.82 13.83 -17.82
C THR A 441 26.69 12.57 -17.92
N LEU A 442 26.11 11.46 -18.38
CA LEU A 442 26.85 10.21 -18.57
C LEU A 442 27.92 10.33 -19.66
N GLN A 443 27.60 10.97 -20.79
CA GLN A 443 28.57 11.23 -21.86
C GLN A 443 29.73 12.10 -21.40
N ARG A 444 29.44 13.19 -20.67
CA ARG A 444 30.49 14.05 -20.08
C ARG A 444 31.40 13.26 -19.14
N ALA A 445 30.82 12.41 -18.29
CA ALA A 445 31.59 11.58 -17.37
C ALA A 445 32.50 10.59 -18.11
N GLU A 446 32.02 9.97 -19.20
CA GLU A 446 32.85 9.08 -20.03
C GLU A 446 34.02 9.79 -20.69
N ILE A 447 33.80 11.01 -21.22
CA ILE A 447 34.86 11.80 -21.85
C ILE A 447 35.96 12.11 -20.83
N ILE A 448 35.59 12.64 -19.65
CA ILE A 448 36.56 12.97 -18.60
C ILE A 448 37.29 11.70 -18.12
N PHE A 449 36.59 10.56 -18.01
CA PHE A 449 37.24 9.30 -17.63
C PHE A 449 38.30 8.86 -18.65
N ARG A 450 38.02 8.99 -19.96
CA ARG A 450 39.03 8.71 -21.00
C ARG A 450 40.21 9.67 -20.92
N GLU A 451 39.95 10.97 -20.70
CA GLU A 451 41.01 11.97 -20.56
C GLU A 451 41.92 11.68 -19.37
N ILE A 452 41.36 11.29 -18.22
CA ILE A 452 42.14 10.87 -17.05
C ILE A 452 43.01 9.67 -17.37
N GLN A 453 42.48 8.66 -18.06
CA GLN A 453 43.26 7.46 -18.43
C GLN A 453 44.43 7.79 -19.37
N VAL A 454 44.26 8.77 -20.26
CA VAL A 454 45.36 9.25 -21.12
C VAL A 454 46.40 10.01 -20.28
N THR A 455 45.96 10.99 -19.48
CA THR A 455 46.85 11.81 -18.65
C THR A 455 47.59 10.98 -17.59
N GLU A 456 46.97 9.92 -17.07
CA GLU A 456 47.60 8.96 -16.15
C GLU A 456 48.79 8.23 -16.81
N LYS A 457 48.63 7.81 -18.08
CA LYS A 457 49.72 7.19 -18.85
C LYS A 457 50.84 8.19 -19.14
N GLU A 458 50.49 9.42 -19.52
CA GLU A 458 51.46 10.50 -19.75
C GLU A 458 52.23 10.83 -18.48
N LYS A 459 51.56 10.91 -17.33
CA LYS A 459 52.17 11.14 -16.01
C LYS A 459 53.15 10.02 -15.66
N TYR A 460 52.78 8.77 -15.90
CA TYR A 460 53.64 7.61 -15.65
C TYR A 460 54.90 7.67 -16.52
N GLU A 461 54.75 7.95 -17.82
CA GLU A 461 55.87 8.03 -18.74
C GLU A 461 56.80 9.22 -18.44
N ALA A 462 56.23 10.39 -18.14
CA ALA A 462 56.99 11.55 -17.71
C ALA A 462 57.77 11.28 -16.41
N SER A 463 57.16 10.56 -15.46
CA SER A 463 57.82 10.15 -14.21
C SER A 463 58.98 9.19 -14.48
N ARG A 464 58.80 8.23 -15.39
CA ARG A 464 59.86 7.30 -15.83
C ARG A 464 61.05 8.06 -16.44
N ILE A 465 60.79 8.95 -17.40
CA ILE A 465 61.82 9.75 -18.07
C ILE A 465 62.55 10.66 -17.07
N THR A 466 61.82 11.30 -16.16
CA THR A 466 62.40 12.16 -15.12
C THR A 466 63.33 11.37 -14.20
N ASN A 467 62.94 10.17 -13.80
CA ASN A 467 63.78 9.26 -13.00
C ASN A 467 65.03 8.79 -13.76
N GLU A 468 64.93 8.52 -15.07
CA GLU A 468 66.10 8.18 -15.90
C GLU A 468 67.10 9.34 -15.96
N TRP A 469 66.62 10.58 -16.12
CA TRP A 469 67.48 11.76 -16.11
C TRP A 469 68.08 12.08 -14.74
N PHE A 470 67.33 11.83 -13.66
CA PHE A 470 67.85 11.91 -12.30
C PHE A 470 69.04 10.96 -12.09
N GLN A 471 68.94 9.72 -12.57
CA GLN A 471 70.04 8.76 -12.49
C GLN A 471 71.25 9.19 -13.33
N LYS A 472 71.03 9.74 -14.54
CA LYS A 472 72.11 10.28 -15.39
C LYS A 472 72.81 11.47 -14.73
N LEU A 473 72.06 12.37 -14.11
CA LEU A 473 72.60 13.49 -13.34
C LEU A 473 73.49 13.02 -12.19
N GLU A 474 73.04 12.01 -11.42
CA GLU A 474 73.84 11.42 -10.34
C GLU A 474 75.14 10.77 -10.85
N LEU A 475 75.09 10.10 -12.01
CA LEU A 475 76.28 9.56 -12.66
C LEU A 475 77.23 10.67 -13.13
N ALA A 476 76.71 11.76 -13.70
CA ALA A 476 77.49 12.93 -14.13
C ALA A 476 78.19 13.61 -12.95
N LYS A 477 77.48 13.83 -11.83
CA LYS A 477 78.05 14.35 -10.57
C LYS A 477 79.19 13.47 -10.06
N LYS A 478 79.01 12.14 -10.09
CA LYS A 478 80.06 11.18 -9.70
C LYS A 478 81.27 11.22 -10.63
N LYS A 479 81.07 11.40 -11.95
CA LYS A 479 82.18 11.54 -12.93
C LYS A 479 82.96 12.83 -12.71
N PHE A 480 82.27 13.96 -12.50
CA PHE A 480 82.89 15.24 -12.19
C PHE A 480 83.74 15.16 -10.91
N ALA A 481 83.22 14.53 -9.85
CA ALA A 481 83.95 14.34 -8.59
C ALA A 481 85.23 13.48 -8.72
N LYS A 482 85.32 12.61 -9.74
CA LYS A 482 86.45 11.70 -9.97
C LYS A 482 87.48 12.22 -10.98
N ALA A 483 87.18 13.29 -11.73
CA ALA A 483 88.05 13.83 -12.78
C ALA A 483 89.31 14.50 -12.18
N LYS A 484 90.49 14.17 -12.72
CA LYS A 484 91.79 14.64 -12.18
C LYS A 484 92.52 15.63 -13.08
N ARG A 485 92.29 15.59 -14.40
CA ARG A 485 92.88 16.53 -15.39
C ARG A 485 91.91 17.67 -15.69
N ASP A 486 92.43 18.86 -15.97
CA ASP A 486 91.60 20.06 -16.22
C ASP A 486 90.69 19.89 -17.45
N ASP A 487 91.17 19.22 -18.49
CA ASP A 487 90.40 18.91 -19.71
C ASP A 487 89.21 17.99 -19.40
N GLU A 488 89.41 17.00 -18.53
CA GLU A 488 88.39 16.03 -18.09
C GLU A 488 87.38 16.70 -17.16
N LYS A 489 87.82 17.60 -16.28
CA LYS A 489 86.94 18.40 -15.40
C LYS A 489 86.04 19.32 -16.21
N ASN A 490 86.58 20.00 -17.23
CA ASN A 490 85.80 20.90 -18.08
C ASN A 490 84.74 20.14 -18.89
N ALA A 491 85.06 18.96 -19.43
CA ALA A 491 84.10 18.11 -20.11
C ALA A 491 83.02 17.57 -19.16
N ALA A 492 83.41 17.06 -17.99
CA ALA A 492 82.47 16.54 -16.99
C ALA A 492 81.57 17.63 -16.39
N SER A 493 82.06 18.88 -16.29
CA SER A 493 81.28 20.04 -15.85
C SER A 493 80.16 20.36 -16.83
N ARG A 494 80.48 20.40 -18.14
CA ARG A 494 79.48 20.64 -19.20
C ARG A 494 78.44 19.52 -19.25
N ASP A 495 78.87 18.26 -19.15
CA ASP A 495 77.94 17.11 -19.11
C ASP A 495 77.00 17.18 -17.90
N MET A 496 77.50 17.61 -16.74
CA MET A 496 76.70 17.80 -15.53
C MET A 496 75.69 18.95 -15.69
N GLU A 497 76.10 20.09 -16.25
CA GLU A 497 75.19 21.21 -16.55
C GLU A 497 74.07 20.79 -17.51
N ILE A 498 74.40 20.10 -18.61
CA ILE A 498 73.40 19.59 -19.56
C ILE A 498 72.41 18.62 -18.89
N CYS A 499 72.90 17.71 -18.06
CA CYS A 499 72.04 16.77 -17.32
C CYS A 499 71.16 17.50 -16.31
N GLN A 500 71.67 18.55 -15.65
CA GLN A 500 70.93 19.33 -14.66
C GLN A 500 69.83 20.15 -15.32
N GLU A 501 70.13 20.86 -16.42
CA GLU A 501 69.14 21.62 -17.18
C GLU A 501 68.05 20.70 -17.74
N THR A 502 68.44 19.55 -18.32
CA THR A 502 67.49 18.59 -18.87
C THR A 502 66.61 17.96 -17.79
N PHE A 503 67.18 17.62 -16.62
CA PHE A 503 66.41 17.14 -15.47
C PHE A 503 65.38 18.19 -15.00
N ASN A 504 65.80 19.45 -14.84
CA ASN A 504 64.91 20.52 -14.42
C ASN A 504 63.75 20.73 -15.41
N LEU A 505 64.01 20.66 -16.72
CA LEU A 505 62.97 20.73 -17.75
C LEU A 505 61.98 19.56 -17.66
N LYS A 506 62.47 18.34 -17.42
CA LYS A 506 61.62 17.15 -17.26
C LYS A 506 60.81 17.16 -15.96
N GLU A 507 61.38 17.68 -14.88
CA GLU A 507 60.68 17.87 -13.62
C GLU A 507 59.54 18.90 -13.75
N GLN A 508 59.77 20.00 -14.47
CA GLN A 508 58.72 20.98 -14.80
C GLN A 508 57.60 20.37 -15.66
N GLU A 509 57.96 19.57 -16.66
CA GLU A 509 57.00 18.86 -17.52
C GLU A 509 56.15 17.87 -16.71
N LEU A 510 56.77 17.07 -15.83
CA LEU A 510 56.07 16.16 -14.92
C LEU A 510 55.13 16.91 -13.97
N SER A 511 55.58 18.03 -13.39
CA SER A 511 54.75 18.84 -12.47
C SER A 511 53.50 19.38 -13.18
N ARG A 512 53.63 19.81 -14.44
CA ARG A 512 52.50 20.30 -15.24
C ARG A 512 51.49 19.17 -15.52
N ILE A 513 51.96 17.99 -15.92
CA ILE A 513 51.08 16.84 -16.20
C ILE A 513 50.40 16.35 -14.91
N ALA A 514 51.12 16.36 -13.79
CA ALA A 514 50.56 15.99 -12.49
C ALA A 514 49.45 16.95 -12.03
N GLN A 515 49.59 18.24 -12.30
CA GLN A 515 48.55 19.23 -12.02
C GLN A 515 47.29 19.00 -12.88
N ASP A 516 47.45 18.80 -14.20
CA ASP A 516 46.33 18.48 -15.11
C ASP A 516 45.58 17.20 -14.68
N TYR A 517 46.31 16.19 -14.21
CA TYR A 517 45.71 14.97 -13.67
C TYR A 517 44.84 15.24 -12.42
N GLU A 518 45.33 16.03 -11.46
CA GLU A 518 44.55 16.34 -10.24
C GLU A 518 43.33 17.22 -10.54
N GLU A 519 43.45 18.16 -11.48
CA GLU A 519 42.31 19.00 -11.93
C GLU A 519 41.20 18.14 -12.55
N LYS A 520 41.54 17.22 -13.46
CA LYS A 520 40.56 16.29 -14.07
C LYS A 520 39.95 15.33 -13.05
N LYS A 521 40.73 14.86 -12.08
CA LYS A 521 40.23 14.00 -10.99
C LYS A 521 39.23 14.74 -10.09
N ALA A 522 39.50 16.00 -9.76
CA ALA A 522 38.58 16.85 -9.01
C ALA A 522 37.27 17.11 -9.78
N GLN A 523 37.35 17.29 -11.11
CA GLN A 523 36.17 17.38 -11.96
C GLN A 523 35.30 16.14 -11.84
N ILE A 524 35.83 14.91 -12.00
CA ILE A 524 35.05 13.67 -11.83
C ILE A 524 34.40 13.60 -10.45
N GLN A 525 35.15 13.93 -9.40
CA GLN A 525 34.63 13.86 -8.04
C GLN A 525 33.39 14.76 -7.87
N SER A 526 33.38 15.94 -8.50
CA SER A 526 32.25 16.87 -8.48
C SER A 526 31.00 16.36 -9.22
N ILE A 527 31.16 15.47 -10.21
CA ILE A 527 30.04 14.91 -11.00
C ILE A 527 29.65 13.50 -10.55
N SER A 528 30.45 12.86 -9.69
CA SER A 528 30.29 11.46 -9.27
C SER A 528 28.91 11.15 -8.67
N GLU A 529 28.37 12.05 -7.85
CA GLU A 529 27.03 11.93 -7.28
C GLU A 529 25.96 11.94 -8.37
N LYS A 530 26.05 12.88 -9.33
CA LYS A 530 25.11 12.99 -10.45
C LYS A 530 25.17 11.75 -11.35
N VAL A 531 26.37 11.21 -11.58
CA VAL A 531 26.58 9.98 -12.37
C VAL A 531 25.95 8.77 -11.66
N ASN A 532 26.11 8.65 -10.34
CA ASN A 532 25.50 7.56 -9.59
C ASN A 532 23.97 7.62 -9.62
N ILE A 533 23.41 8.83 -9.49
CA ILE A 533 21.97 9.05 -9.61
C ILE A 533 21.48 8.69 -11.02
N ALA A 534 22.17 9.16 -12.06
CA ALA A 534 21.87 8.86 -13.45
C ALA A 534 21.86 7.35 -13.77
N LYS A 535 22.87 6.61 -13.27
CA LYS A 535 22.94 5.14 -13.42
C LYS A 535 21.77 4.45 -12.73
N LYS A 536 21.51 4.80 -11.48
CA LYS A 536 20.40 4.22 -10.70
C LYS A 536 19.05 4.49 -11.34
N TYR A 537 18.86 5.69 -11.90
CA TYR A 537 17.65 6.03 -12.64
C TYR A 537 17.45 5.13 -13.86
N ASN A 538 18.49 4.95 -14.70
CA ASN A 538 18.41 4.06 -15.86
C ASN A 538 18.18 2.59 -15.47
N GLU A 539 18.83 2.10 -14.41
CA GLU A 539 18.59 0.74 -13.88
C GLU A 539 17.14 0.57 -13.43
N THR A 540 16.57 1.60 -12.82
CA THR A 540 15.18 1.58 -12.35
C THR A 540 14.21 1.63 -13.53
N LEU A 541 14.45 2.45 -14.55
CA LEU A 541 13.65 2.49 -15.77
C LEU A 541 13.64 1.14 -16.49
N GLU A 542 14.80 0.49 -16.62
CA GLU A 542 14.89 -0.82 -17.24
C GLU A 542 14.15 -1.88 -16.42
N ALA A 543 14.24 -1.83 -15.10
CA ALA A 543 13.49 -2.70 -14.21
C ALA A 543 11.96 -2.51 -14.33
N ILE A 544 11.50 -1.26 -14.47
CA ILE A 544 10.09 -0.92 -14.72
C ILE A 544 9.65 -1.50 -16.07
N LYS A 545 10.40 -1.26 -17.14
CA LYS A 545 10.08 -1.78 -18.48
C LYS A 545 9.97 -3.31 -18.49
N ILE A 546 10.91 -4.01 -17.82
CA ILE A 546 10.86 -5.46 -17.67
C ILE A 546 9.63 -5.89 -16.86
N ALA A 547 9.25 -5.15 -15.82
CA ALA A 547 8.06 -5.42 -15.03
C ALA A 547 6.78 -5.24 -15.86
N GLU A 548 6.68 -4.16 -16.65
CA GLU A 548 5.55 -3.90 -17.57
C GLU A 548 5.42 -4.99 -18.64
N GLU A 549 6.52 -5.40 -19.27
CA GLU A 549 6.51 -6.50 -20.25
C GLU A 549 6.05 -7.82 -19.63
N ASN A 550 6.49 -8.11 -18.40
CA ASN A 550 6.06 -9.31 -17.67
C ASN A 550 4.58 -9.23 -17.30
N LEU A 551 4.11 -8.06 -16.85
CA LEU A 551 2.71 -7.82 -16.53
C LEU A 551 1.83 -8.05 -17.77
N GLY A 552 2.20 -7.48 -18.92
CA GLY A 552 1.49 -7.67 -20.19
C GLY A 552 1.46 -9.14 -20.64
N LYS A 553 2.57 -9.88 -20.49
CA LYS A 553 2.60 -11.33 -20.78
C LYS A 553 1.67 -12.11 -19.85
N THR A 554 1.66 -11.80 -18.55
CA THR A 554 0.78 -12.47 -17.58
C THR A 554 -0.69 -12.14 -17.81
N ASP A 555 -1.00 -10.92 -18.23
CA ASP A 555 -2.37 -10.50 -18.57
C ASP A 555 -2.91 -11.28 -19.78
N ALA A 556 -2.11 -11.39 -20.85
CA ALA A 556 -2.48 -12.16 -22.04
C ALA A 556 -2.74 -13.64 -21.69
N LEU A 557 -1.86 -14.26 -20.90
CA LEU A 557 -2.04 -15.65 -20.45
C LEU A 557 -3.27 -15.83 -19.54
N LEU A 558 -3.58 -14.82 -18.72
CA LEU A 558 -4.77 -14.82 -17.88
C LEU A 558 -6.04 -14.71 -18.74
N GLN A 559 -6.06 -13.85 -19.75
CA GLN A 559 -7.19 -13.71 -20.69
C GLN A 559 -7.40 -15.01 -21.48
N ASP A 560 -6.33 -15.62 -22.00
CA ASP A 560 -6.40 -16.92 -22.69
C ASP A 560 -6.96 -18.03 -21.79
N ALA A 561 -6.54 -18.08 -20.53
CA ALA A 561 -7.03 -19.05 -19.56
C ALA A 561 -8.52 -18.82 -19.20
N GLN A 562 -8.95 -17.56 -19.11
CA GLN A 562 -10.36 -17.21 -18.88
C GLN A 562 -11.23 -17.60 -20.07
N HIS A 563 -10.79 -17.30 -21.28
CA HIS A 563 -11.48 -17.69 -22.51
C HIS A 563 -11.58 -19.22 -22.64
N LEU A 564 -10.53 -19.98 -22.30
CA LEU A 564 -10.58 -21.44 -22.26
C LEU A 564 -11.64 -21.95 -21.26
N TYR A 565 -11.74 -21.33 -20.08
CA TYR A 565 -12.76 -21.70 -19.10
C TYR A 565 -14.18 -21.49 -19.62
N GLU A 566 -14.42 -20.43 -20.39
CA GLU A 566 -15.72 -20.11 -20.97
C GLU A 566 -16.15 -21.11 -22.07
N ILE A 567 -15.21 -21.68 -22.82
CA ILE A 567 -15.49 -22.61 -23.92
C ILE A 567 -15.57 -24.08 -23.45
N CYS A 568 -15.01 -24.41 -22.28
CA CYS A 568 -15.04 -25.77 -21.74
C CYS A 568 -16.48 -26.24 -21.43
N THR A 569 -16.88 -27.37 -21.99
CA THR A 569 -18.22 -27.97 -21.78
C THR A 569 -18.21 -29.10 -20.74
N ASN A 570 -17.06 -29.73 -20.51
CA ASN A 570 -16.89 -30.85 -19.58
C ASN A 570 -16.37 -30.39 -18.21
N ASP A 571 -16.93 -30.93 -17.12
CA ASP A 571 -16.55 -30.61 -15.73
C ASP A 571 -15.06 -30.86 -15.42
N ARG A 572 -14.45 -31.88 -16.05
CA ARG A 572 -13.02 -32.15 -15.87
C ARG A 572 -12.14 -31.07 -16.51
N GLU A 573 -12.56 -30.56 -17.66
CA GLU A 573 -11.85 -29.49 -18.39
C GLU A 573 -12.04 -28.15 -17.69
N LYS A 574 -13.25 -27.86 -17.19
CA LYS A 574 -13.53 -26.67 -16.38
C LYS A 574 -12.69 -26.61 -15.12
N ARG A 575 -12.52 -27.73 -14.38
CA ARG A 575 -11.64 -27.77 -13.21
C ARG A 575 -10.18 -27.46 -13.56
N THR A 576 -9.71 -27.96 -14.70
CA THR A 576 -8.35 -27.71 -15.18
C THR A 576 -8.18 -26.26 -15.65
N ALA A 577 -9.19 -25.68 -16.29
CA ALA A 577 -9.20 -24.28 -16.72
C ALA A 577 -9.25 -23.31 -15.53
N ILE A 578 -10.05 -23.58 -14.50
CA ILE A 578 -10.07 -22.80 -13.24
C ILE A 578 -8.70 -22.75 -12.59
N GLN A 579 -8.01 -23.90 -12.49
CA GLN A 579 -6.66 -23.95 -11.92
C GLN A 579 -5.66 -23.08 -12.71
N LYS A 580 -5.78 -23.04 -14.04
CA LYS A 580 -4.95 -22.16 -14.88
C LYS A 580 -5.31 -20.67 -14.68
N VAL A 581 -6.59 -20.34 -14.59
CA VAL A 581 -7.05 -18.97 -14.32
C VAL A 581 -6.53 -18.48 -12.98
N ASP A 582 -6.65 -19.28 -11.92
CA ASP A 582 -6.16 -18.91 -10.59
C ASP A 582 -4.64 -18.78 -10.57
N PHE A 583 -3.92 -19.66 -11.27
CA PHE A 583 -2.46 -19.56 -11.41
C PHE A 583 -2.03 -18.26 -12.09
N TYR A 584 -2.57 -17.94 -13.27
CA TYR A 584 -2.20 -16.73 -13.99
C TYR A 584 -2.70 -15.45 -13.32
N ARG A 585 -3.82 -15.50 -12.58
CA ARG A 585 -4.31 -14.38 -11.77
C ARG A 585 -3.32 -14.04 -10.65
N ASN A 586 -2.75 -15.06 -10.01
CA ASN A 586 -1.73 -14.88 -8.98
C ASN A 586 -0.42 -14.34 -9.57
N GLU A 587 0.01 -14.85 -10.72
CA GLU A 587 1.21 -14.33 -11.40
C GLU A 587 1.01 -12.89 -11.89
N PHE A 588 -0.16 -12.54 -12.41
CA PHE A 588 -0.53 -11.17 -12.77
C PHE A 588 -0.50 -10.24 -11.54
N THR A 589 -1.09 -10.67 -10.42
CA THR A 589 -1.08 -9.89 -9.16
C THR A 589 0.36 -9.67 -8.65
N ARG A 590 1.22 -10.69 -8.72
CA ARG A 590 2.64 -10.58 -8.34
C ARG A 590 3.41 -9.64 -9.28
N ALA A 591 3.15 -9.71 -10.57
CA ALA A 591 3.74 -8.78 -11.54
C ALA A 591 3.28 -7.35 -11.27
N GLN A 592 2.02 -7.16 -10.89
CA GLN A 592 1.43 -5.86 -10.54
C GLN A 592 1.94 -5.28 -9.21
N GLU A 593 2.25 -6.12 -8.21
CA GLU A 593 2.88 -5.68 -6.96
C GLU A 593 4.35 -5.31 -7.13
N LYS A 594 5.01 -5.87 -8.14
CA LYS A 594 6.44 -5.64 -8.43
C LYS A 594 6.65 -4.38 -9.27
N LEU A 595 5.71 -4.09 -10.18
CA LEU A 595 5.61 -2.81 -10.90
C LEU A 595 5.19 -1.71 -9.93
#